data_AF-A0A101JLC0-F1
#
_entry.id   AF-A0A101JLC0-F1
#
_cell.length_a   1.000
_cell.length_b   1.000
_cell.length_c   1.000
_cell.angle_alpha   90.00
_cell.angle_beta   90.00
_cell.angle_gamma   90.00
#
_symmetry.space_group_name_H-M   'P 1'
#
loop_
_entity.id
_entity.type
_entity.pdbx_description
1 polymer ?
#
loop_
_entity_poly.entity_id
_entity_poly.type
_entity_poly.pdbx_seq_one_letter_code
_entity_poly.pdbx_strand_id
1 'polypeptide(L)'
;MTFEEAVEALLFPRPGNPGPDSSMERLPPTTPDRLTPAGMEGPALATCHAEFLDDPDHAYLVTVERVPRVRLPLSNPVLAAETHDGVRALLTDVAIANHVEVTLDAEATPATRAAVTAYRAAFEAWATSPDRDHPPSWPGETLMHLPVTVTDDLGTSYRMSSGHGGGDGAEWRAHHKFLPRPPAAARLLTIHLPAGATTFPLPGAP
;
A
#
# COMPACT_ATOMS: atom_id res chain seq x y z
N MET A 1 -2.91 -8.56 -20.93
CA MET A 1 -2.96 -7.41 -20.01
C MET A 1 -3.53 -7.89 -18.70
N THR A 2 -2.89 -7.64 -17.56
CA THR A 2 -3.49 -7.96 -16.25
C THR A 2 -4.54 -6.90 -15.88
N PHE A 3 -5.46 -7.23 -14.98
CA PHE A 3 -6.42 -6.27 -14.42
C PHE A 3 -5.73 -5.00 -13.89
N GLU A 4 -4.53 -5.16 -13.31
CA GLU A 4 -3.73 -4.05 -12.78
C GLU A 4 -3.21 -3.12 -13.87
N GLU A 5 -2.75 -3.65 -15.00
CA GLU A 5 -2.32 -2.86 -16.17
C GLU A 5 -3.49 -2.08 -16.80
N ALA A 6 -4.68 -2.69 -16.84
CA ALA A 6 -5.91 -2.04 -17.29
C ALA A 6 -6.32 -0.89 -16.35
N VAL A 7 -6.30 -1.12 -15.04
CA VAL A 7 -6.61 -0.09 -14.03
C VAL A 7 -5.58 1.05 -14.06
N GLU A 8 -4.28 0.76 -14.23
CA GLU A 8 -3.24 1.78 -14.31
C GLU A 8 -3.43 2.68 -15.55
N ALA A 9 -3.69 2.10 -16.72
CA ALA A 9 -3.92 2.86 -17.94
C ALA A 9 -5.20 3.73 -17.89
N LEU A 10 -6.24 3.30 -17.16
CA LEU A 10 -7.47 4.08 -16.97
C LEU A 10 -7.33 5.24 -15.99
N LEU A 11 -6.58 5.03 -14.92
CA LEU A 11 -6.44 6.02 -13.83
C LEU A 11 -5.28 6.99 -14.06
N PHE A 12 -4.24 6.59 -14.79
CA PHE A 12 -3.00 7.36 -14.99
C PHE A 12 -2.58 7.40 -16.46
N PRO A 13 -3.34 8.09 -17.35
CA PRO A 13 -2.99 8.17 -18.76
C PRO A 13 -1.63 8.87 -18.96
N ARG A 14 -0.66 8.17 -19.55
CA ARG A 14 0.64 8.74 -19.93
C ARG A 14 0.54 9.40 -21.31
N PRO A 15 1.05 10.63 -21.51
CA PRO A 15 1.07 11.23 -22.84
C PRO A 15 1.91 10.39 -23.80
N GLY A 16 1.31 9.94 -24.91
CA GLY A 16 2.04 9.30 -26.03
C GLY A 16 2.27 7.79 -25.93
N ASN A 17 1.67 7.08 -24.97
CA ASN A 17 1.67 5.62 -24.95
C ASN A 17 0.31 5.09 -25.46
N PRO A 18 0.17 4.67 -26.73
CA PRO A 18 -0.99 3.89 -27.13
C PRO A 18 -0.86 2.56 -26.38
N GLY A 19 -1.74 2.29 -25.41
CA GLY A 19 -1.70 1.01 -24.67
C GLY A 19 -1.71 -0.21 -25.61
N PRO A 20 -1.40 -1.41 -25.09
CA PRO A 20 -1.44 -2.65 -25.86
C PRO A 20 -2.79 -2.86 -26.58
N ASP A 21 -2.82 -3.76 -27.57
CA ASP A 21 -4.00 -4.28 -28.32
C ASP A 21 -5.01 -5.02 -27.40
N SER A 22 -5.50 -4.31 -26.39
CA SER A 22 -6.65 -4.63 -25.57
C SER A 22 -7.63 -3.49 -25.76
N SER A 23 -8.83 -3.82 -26.23
CA SER A 23 -9.90 -2.87 -26.54
C SER A 23 -10.51 -2.30 -25.26
N MET A 24 -9.74 -1.53 -24.48
CA MET A 24 -10.31 -0.73 -23.40
C MET A 24 -11.01 0.48 -24.02
N GLU A 25 -12.26 0.27 -24.41
CA GLU A 25 -13.14 1.38 -24.76
C GLU A 25 -13.57 2.07 -23.46
N ARG A 26 -12.99 3.26 -23.22
CA ARG A 26 -13.45 4.14 -22.16
C ARG A 26 -14.82 4.62 -22.58
N LEU A 27 -15.87 4.10 -21.91
CA LEU A 27 -17.21 4.59 -22.16
C LEU A 27 -17.23 6.09 -21.84
N PRO A 28 -17.86 6.93 -22.70
CA PRO A 28 -18.08 8.32 -22.34
C PRO A 28 -18.80 8.34 -20.99
N PRO A 29 -18.50 9.32 -20.10
CA PRO A 29 -19.15 9.39 -18.80
C PRO A 29 -20.65 9.27 -19.03
N THR A 30 -21.24 8.18 -18.54
CA THR A 30 -22.69 7.99 -18.56
C THR A 30 -23.25 9.25 -17.93
N THR A 31 -24.08 9.97 -18.69
CA THR A 31 -24.63 11.27 -18.29
C THR A 31 -25.02 11.18 -16.82
N PRO A 32 -24.46 12.01 -15.92
CA PRO A 32 -24.74 11.90 -14.52
C PRO A 32 -26.25 11.99 -14.37
N ASP A 33 -26.85 10.96 -13.77
CA ASP A 33 -28.25 10.99 -13.42
C ASP A 33 -28.47 12.28 -12.62
N ARG A 34 -29.32 13.14 -13.17
CA ARG A 34 -29.50 14.52 -12.72
C ARG A 34 -29.84 14.48 -11.23
N LEU A 35 -28.90 14.85 -10.35
CA LEU A 35 -29.14 15.41 -9.00
C LEU A 35 -27.87 15.63 -8.14
N THR A 36 -26.65 15.64 -8.67
CA THR A 36 -25.50 16.15 -7.89
C THR A 36 -25.57 17.68 -7.80
N PRO A 37 -25.61 18.28 -6.59
CA PRO A 37 -25.62 19.73 -6.43
C PRO A 37 -24.36 20.35 -7.03
N ALA A 38 -24.52 21.49 -7.71
CA ALA A 38 -23.42 22.23 -8.31
C ALA A 38 -22.36 22.58 -7.25
N GLY A 39 -21.15 22.04 -7.40
CA GLY A 39 -19.98 22.41 -6.58
C GLY A 39 -19.37 21.29 -5.74
N MET A 40 -19.98 20.09 -5.67
CA MET A 40 -19.28 18.91 -5.15
C MET A 40 -18.79 18.05 -6.32
N GLU A 41 -17.48 18.02 -6.56
CA GLU A 41 -16.86 16.99 -7.38
C GLU A 41 -17.14 15.64 -6.71
N GLY A 42 -18.11 14.90 -7.26
CA GLY A 42 -18.32 13.50 -6.89
C GLY A 42 -17.06 12.67 -7.21
N PRO A 43 -16.93 11.48 -6.60
CA PRO A 43 -15.79 10.61 -6.90
C PRO A 43 -15.71 10.37 -8.40
N ALA A 44 -14.51 10.52 -8.98
CA ALA A 44 -14.28 10.24 -10.38
C ALA A 44 -14.51 8.74 -10.62
N LEU A 45 -15.67 8.43 -11.19
CA LEU A 45 -16.08 7.09 -11.62
C LEU A 45 -15.64 6.91 -13.06
N ALA A 46 -14.86 5.86 -13.30
CA ALA A 46 -14.51 5.41 -14.64
C ALA A 46 -15.13 4.03 -14.87
N THR A 47 -15.70 3.81 -16.06
CA THR A 47 -16.22 2.51 -16.46
C THR A 47 -15.42 1.99 -17.64
N CYS A 48 -15.00 0.74 -17.58
CA CYS A 48 -14.31 0.07 -18.68
C CYS A 48 -14.87 -1.33 -18.90
N HIS A 49 -14.70 -1.81 -20.13
CA HIS A 49 -14.90 -3.22 -20.45
C HIS A 49 -13.60 -3.95 -20.18
N ALA A 50 -13.67 -5.04 -19.41
CA ALA A 50 -12.58 -5.97 -19.19
C ALA A 50 -12.93 -7.30 -19.87
N GLU A 51 -12.14 -7.66 -20.86
CA GLU A 51 -12.20 -8.96 -21.52
C GLU A 51 -11.02 -9.81 -21.01
N PHE A 52 -11.31 -11.04 -20.56
CA PHE A 52 -10.26 -11.95 -20.09
C PHE A 52 -9.84 -12.86 -21.25
N LEU A 53 -8.53 -12.94 -21.50
CA LEU A 53 -7.99 -13.74 -22.62
C LEU A 53 -8.35 -15.23 -22.53
N ASP A 54 -8.56 -15.74 -21.31
CA ASP A 54 -8.91 -17.14 -21.07
C ASP A 54 -10.44 -17.41 -21.10
N ASP A 55 -11.26 -16.37 -21.26
CA ASP A 55 -12.73 -16.46 -21.34
C ASP A 55 -13.30 -15.45 -22.35
N PRO A 56 -13.17 -15.72 -23.66
CA PRO A 56 -13.58 -14.79 -24.72
C PRO A 56 -15.09 -14.62 -24.85
N ASP A 57 -15.89 -15.47 -24.21
CA ASP A 57 -17.35 -15.42 -24.27
C ASP A 57 -17.95 -14.45 -23.23
N HIS A 58 -17.11 -13.89 -22.34
CA HIS A 58 -17.54 -12.98 -21.28
C HIS A 58 -16.80 -11.63 -21.35
N ALA A 59 -17.57 -10.55 -21.42
CA ALA A 59 -17.09 -9.19 -21.19
C ALA A 59 -17.63 -8.69 -19.84
N TYR A 60 -16.75 -8.12 -19.03
CA TYR A 60 -17.10 -7.58 -17.72
C TYR A 60 -17.14 -6.06 -17.77
N LEU A 61 -18.21 -5.47 -17.23
CA LEU A 61 -18.27 -4.04 -16.99
C LEU A 61 -17.64 -3.75 -15.62
N VAL A 62 -16.48 -3.11 -15.61
CA VAL A 62 -15.77 -2.74 -14.38
C VAL A 62 -15.99 -1.26 -14.11
N THR A 63 -16.52 -0.96 -12.93
CA THR A 63 -16.59 0.41 -12.41
C THR A 63 -15.45 0.63 -11.43
N VAL A 64 -14.61 1.62 -11.73
CA VAL A 64 -13.49 2.04 -10.92
C VAL A 64 -13.84 3.35 -10.26
N GLU A 65 -13.86 3.36 -8.93
CA GLU A 65 -14.04 4.56 -8.13
C GLU A 65 -12.69 5.00 -7.56
N ARG A 66 -12.33 6.27 -7.77
CA ARG A 66 -11.17 6.85 -7.09
C ARG A 66 -11.50 7.08 -5.62
N VAL A 67 -10.97 6.22 -4.75
CA VAL A 67 -11.12 6.36 -3.30
C VAL A 67 -10.01 7.26 -2.74
N PRO A 68 -10.34 8.34 -2.00
CA PRO A 68 -9.34 9.18 -1.39
C PRO A 68 -8.56 8.40 -0.33
N ARG A 69 -7.23 8.51 -0.39
CA ARG A 69 -6.35 7.99 0.66
C ARG A 69 -6.22 9.06 1.75
N VAL A 70 -6.74 8.77 2.94
CA VAL A 70 -6.67 9.67 4.09
C VAL A 70 -5.53 9.24 5.01
N ARG A 71 -4.54 10.12 5.20
CA ARG A 71 -3.47 9.90 6.16
C ARG A 71 -3.92 10.30 7.56
N LEU A 72 -3.68 9.44 8.54
CA LEU A 72 -3.96 9.72 9.93
C LEU A 72 -2.86 10.59 10.54
N PRO A 73 -3.19 11.51 11.47
CA PRO A 73 -2.22 12.44 12.00
C PRO A 73 -1.16 11.71 12.84
N LEU A 74 0.10 11.82 12.40
CA LEU A 74 1.27 11.34 13.13
C LEU A 74 2.28 12.47 13.24
N SER A 75 2.39 13.08 14.43
CA SER A 75 3.22 14.27 14.64
C SER A 75 4.72 13.99 14.54
N ASN A 76 5.13 12.78 14.96
CA ASN A 76 6.50 12.29 14.87
C ASN A 76 6.48 10.78 14.63
N PRO A 77 7.50 10.21 13.99
CA PRO A 77 7.65 8.76 13.93
C PRO A 77 7.63 8.14 15.34
N VAL A 78 6.91 7.04 15.50
CA VAL A 78 6.77 6.34 16.78
C VAL A 78 7.64 5.10 16.76
N LEU A 79 8.39 4.83 17.83
CA LEU A 79 9.16 3.59 17.93
C LEU A 79 8.21 2.38 17.82
N ALA A 80 8.42 1.56 16.81
CA ALA A 80 7.67 0.33 16.58
C ALA A 80 8.35 -0.86 17.26
N ALA A 81 9.67 -0.96 17.12
CA ALA A 81 10.50 -2.00 17.71
C ALA A 81 11.98 -1.59 17.67
N GLU A 82 12.79 -2.27 18.47
CA GLU A 82 14.23 -2.34 18.28
C GLU A 82 14.58 -3.78 17.88
N THR A 83 15.23 -3.95 16.73
CA THR A 83 15.67 -5.26 16.24
C THR A 83 16.90 -5.73 17.01
N HIS A 84 17.21 -7.02 16.92
CA HIS A 84 18.41 -7.59 17.56
C HIS A 84 19.72 -6.95 17.09
N ASP A 85 19.76 -6.41 15.86
CA ASP A 85 20.91 -5.72 15.30
C ASP A 85 20.99 -4.23 15.69
N GLY A 86 20.16 -3.78 16.65
CA GLY A 86 20.11 -2.39 17.10
C GLY A 86 19.46 -1.42 16.12
N VAL A 87 18.80 -1.94 15.07
CA VAL A 87 18.00 -1.11 14.16
C VAL A 87 16.68 -0.75 14.82
N ARG A 88 16.42 0.55 14.95
CA ARG A 88 15.17 1.10 15.48
C ARG A 88 14.16 1.23 14.35
N ALA A 89 13.11 0.42 14.40
CA ALA A 89 11.97 0.46 13.50
C ALA A 89 11.00 1.55 13.97
N LEU A 90 10.55 2.40 13.06
CA LEU A 90 9.65 3.51 13.35
C LEU A 90 8.36 3.36 12.53
N LEU A 91 7.21 3.52 13.17
CA LEU A 91 5.95 3.81 12.49
C LEU A 91 6.04 5.22 11.91
N THR A 92 5.94 5.34 10.59
CA THR A 92 6.13 6.62 9.88
C THR A 92 4.88 7.12 9.16
N ASP A 93 3.95 6.24 8.80
CA ASP A 93 2.69 6.61 8.14
C ASP A 93 1.60 5.59 8.45
N VAL A 94 0.38 6.09 8.68
CA VAL A 94 -0.84 5.27 8.71
C VAL A 94 -1.85 5.94 7.79
N ALA A 95 -2.39 5.20 6.83
CA ALA A 95 -3.34 5.71 5.88
C ALA A 95 -4.54 4.78 5.70
N ILE A 96 -5.67 5.35 5.29
CA ILE A 96 -6.93 4.65 5.05
C ILE A 96 -7.38 4.93 3.63
N ALA A 97 -7.68 3.85 2.90
CA ALA A 97 -8.39 3.89 1.63
C ALA A 97 -9.44 2.76 1.65
N ASN A 98 -9.35 1.79 0.75
CA ASN A 98 -10.13 0.54 0.79
C ASN A 98 -9.64 -0.46 1.86
N HIS A 99 -8.52 -0.14 2.48
CA HIS A 99 -7.82 -0.91 3.49
C HIS A 99 -7.07 0.06 4.42
N VAL A 100 -6.55 -0.46 5.53
CA VAL A 100 -5.59 0.26 6.36
C VAL A 100 -4.18 -0.02 5.84
N GLU A 101 -3.39 1.03 5.63
CA GLU A 101 -1.96 0.96 5.29
C GLU A 101 -1.13 1.39 6.50
N VAL A 102 -0.16 0.57 6.88
CA VAL A 102 0.81 0.86 7.93
C VAL A 102 2.20 0.84 7.32
N THR A 103 2.92 1.96 7.41
CA THR A 103 4.29 2.08 6.91
C THR A 103 5.27 2.14 8.08
N LEU A 104 6.22 1.22 8.07
CA LEU A 104 7.39 1.24 8.95
C LEU A 104 8.62 1.67 8.14
N ASP A 105 9.54 2.37 8.78
CA ASP A 105 10.86 2.70 8.23
C ASP A 105 11.91 2.57 9.34
N ALA A 106 13.18 2.46 9.00
CA ALA A 106 14.24 2.45 10.01
C ALA A 106 14.73 3.86 10.33
N GLU A 107 15.12 4.10 11.58
CA GLU A 107 15.80 5.32 11.95
C GLU A 107 17.13 5.46 11.19
N ALA A 108 17.40 6.66 10.65
CA ALA A 108 18.57 6.94 9.85
C ALA A 108 19.86 7.06 10.70
N THR A 109 20.37 5.94 11.18
CA THR A 109 21.56 5.84 12.02
C THR A 109 22.79 5.39 11.24
N PRO A 110 24.01 5.53 11.78
CA PRO A 110 25.19 4.88 11.22
C PRO A 110 25.05 3.37 11.08
N ALA A 111 24.35 2.71 12.02
CA ALA A 111 24.12 1.27 11.98
C ALA A 111 23.24 0.85 10.80
N THR A 112 22.13 1.56 10.54
CA THR A 112 21.24 1.24 9.40
C THR A 112 21.92 1.49 8.05
N ARG A 113 22.79 2.49 7.96
CA ARG A 113 23.63 2.71 6.76
C ARG A 113 24.66 1.60 6.57
N ALA A 114 25.36 1.22 7.65
CA ALA A 114 26.35 0.13 7.59
C ALA A 114 25.72 -1.19 7.16
N ALA A 115 24.53 -1.50 7.66
CA ALA A 115 23.77 -2.69 7.26
C ALA A 115 23.36 -2.67 5.78
N VAL A 116 22.93 -1.51 5.24
CA VAL A 116 22.65 -1.38 3.79
C VAL A 116 23.93 -1.55 2.96
N THR A 117 25.05 -0.98 3.39
CA THR A 117 26.34 -1.17 2.72
C THR A 117 26.77 -2.64 2.73
N ALA A 118 26.65 -3.31 3.87
CA ALA A 118 26.96 -4.73 4.01
C ALA A 118 26.06 -5.60 3.12
N TYR A 119 24.76 -5.31 3.10
CA TYR A 119 23.81 -5.99 2.21
C TYR A 119 24.18 -5.83 0.74
N ARG A 120 24.46 -4.61 0.28
CA ARG A 120 24.82 -4.35 -1.13
C ARG A 120 26.08 -5.10 -1.54
N ALA A 121 27.11 -5.10 -0.69
CA ALA A 121 28.34 -5.87 -0.93
C ALA A 121 28.07 -7.38 -0.99
N ALA A 122 27.22 -7.90 -0.09
CA ALA A 122 26.82 -9.31 -0.09
C ALA A 122 26.00 -9.68 -1.34
N PHE A 123 25.10 -8.80 -1.77
CA PHE A 123 24.27 -9.01 -2.96
C PHE A 123 25.10 -9.00 -4.23
N GLU A 124 26.07 -8.09 -4.36
CA GLU A 124 27.01 -8.06 -5.49
C GLU A 124 27.88 -9.32 -5.56
N ALA A 125 28.40 -9.77 -4.40
CA ALA A 125 29.13 -11.03 -4.31
C ALA A 125 28.26 -12.24 -4.70
N TRP A 126 27.02 -12.30 -4.22
CA TRP A 126 26.06 -13.34 -4.60
C TRP A 126 25.74 -13.33 -6.10
N ALA A 127 25.50 -12.16 -6.69
CA ALA A 127 25.13 -12.02 -8.09
C ALA A 127 26.22 -12.53 -9.06
N THR A 128 27.49 -12.45 -8.62
CA THR A 128 28.68 -12.90 -9.35
C THR A 128 29.13 -14.32 -8.99
N SER A 129 28.55 -14.93 -7.96
CA SER A 129 28.83 -16.31 -7.57
C SER A 129 28.38 -17.30 -8.65
N PRO A 130 29.19 -18.31 -9.01
CA PRO A 130 28.76 -19.41 -9.89
C PRO A 130 27.71 -20.28 -9.21
N ASP A 131 27.80 -20.43 -7.88
CA ASP A 131 26.85 -21.16 -7.03
C ASP A 131 25.88 -20.13 -6.44
N ARG A 132 24.83 -19.82 -7.22
CA ARG A 132 23.75 -18.90 -6.82
C ARG A 132 22.77 -19.61 -5.89
N ASP A 133 23.19 -19.79 -4.65
CA ASP A 133 22.30 -20.21 -3.56
C ASP A 133 21.28 -19.10 -3.24
N HIS A 134 20.67 -19.13 -2.05
CA HIS A 134 19.71 -18.11 -1.63
C HIS A 134 20.33 -16.70 -1.63
N PRO A 135 19.65 -15.69 -2.20
CA PRO A 135 20.12 -14.31 -2.13
C PRO A 135 20.17 -13.85 -0.68
N PRO A 136 21.06 -12.90 -0.33
CA PRO A 136 21.03 -12.29 0.99
C PRO A 136 19.68 -11.60 1.21
N SER A 137 19.14 -11.71 2.43
CA SER A 137 17.88 -11.06 2.81
C SER A 137 17.98 -9.54 2.70
N TRP A 138 16.96 -8.93 2.12
CA TRP A 138 16.87 -7.48 2.03
C TRP A 138 16.67 -6.87 3.43
N PRO A 139 17.32 -5.75 3.81
CA PRO A 139 17.18 -5.19 5.16
C PRO A 139 15.72 -4.90 5.58
N GLY A 140 14.90 -4.43 4.64
CA GLY A 140 13.46 -4.23 4.83
C GLY A 140 12.65 -5.49 5.12
N GLU A 141 13.14 -6.70 4.82
CA GLU A 141 12.47 -7.96 5.20
C GLU A 141 12.34 -8.10 6.72
N THR A 142 13.34 -7.64 7.48
CA THR A 142 13.29 -7.64 8.95
C THR A 142 12.09 -6.85 9.47
N LEU A 143 11.76 -5.73 8.83
CA LEU A 143 10.63 -4.89 9.21
C LEU A 143 9.29 -5.49 8.77
N MET A 144 9.27 -6.23 7.64
CA MET A 144 8.11 -6.97 7.16
C MET A 144 7.69 -8.12 8.10
N HIS A 145 8.61 -8.59 8.94
CA HIS A 145 8.34 -9.64 9.92
C HIS A 145 7.96 -9.13 11.31
N LEU A 146 7.91 -7.80 11.52
CA LEU A 146 7.46 -7.26 12.79
C LEU A 146 5.96 -7.55 13.00
N PRO A 147 5.54 -8.00 14.19
CA PRO A 147 4.13 -8.24 14.44
C PRO A 147 3.38 -6.91 14.51
N VAL A 148 2.57 -6.64 13.48
CA VAL A 148 1.69 -5.47 13.40
C VAL A 148 0.25 -5.94 13.49
N THR A 149 -0.50 -5.44 14.47
CA THR A 149 -1.94 -5.73 14.61
C THR A 149 -2.73 -4.43 14.54
N VAL A 150 -3.92 -4.47 13.93
CA VAL A 150 -4.82 -3.32 13.80
C VAL A 150 -6.13 -3.64 14.51
N THR A 151 -6.63 -2.70 15.32
CA THR A 151 -7.94 -2.79 15.97
C THR A 151 -8.66 -1.45 15.88
N ASP A 152 -9.97 -1.44 16.10
CA ASP A 152 -10.76 -0.22 16.28
C ASP A 152 -11.66 -0.32 17.53
N ASP A 153 -12.37 0.76 17.84
CA ASP A 153 -13.31 0.84 18.97
C ASP A 153 -14.60 0.03 18.79
N LEU A 154 -14.81 -0.59 17.61
CA LEU A 154 -15.95 -1.45 17.32
C LEU A 154 -15.60 -2.95 17.30
N GLY A 155 -14.32 -3.30 17.52
CA GLY A 155 -13.86 -4.68 17.54
C GLY A 155 -13.78 -5.32 16.15
N THR A 156 -13.60 -4.54 15.09
CA THR A 156 -13.44 -5.08 13.73
C THR A 156 -12.21 -6.00 13.66
N SER A 157 -12.40 -7.18 13.06
CA SER A 157 -11.31 -8.14 12.85
C SER A 157 -10.52 -7.81 11.58
N TYR A 158 -9.44 -7.06 11.73
CA TYR A 158 -8.51 -6.77 10.63
C TYR A 158 -7.57 -7.95 10.39
N ARG A 159 -7.28 -8.23 9.11
CA ARG A 159 -6.29 -9.22 8.68
C ARG A 159 -5.32 -8.58 7.71
N MET A 160 -4.04 -8.88 7.87
CA MET A 160 -3.02 -8.49 6.90
C MET A 160 -3.32 -9.18 5.57
N SER A 161 -3.57 -8.41 4.52
CA SER A 161 -3.87 -8.92 3.18
C SER A 161 -2.61 -9.06 2.34
N SER A 162 -1.66 -8.16 2.53
CA SER A 162 -0.42 -8.10 1.76
C SER A 162 0.56 -7.16 2.44
N GLY A 163 1.83 -7.24 2.06
CA GLY A 163 2.77 -6.16 2.30
C GLY A 163 4.00 -6.29 1.42
N HIS A 164 4.84 -5.25 1.42
CA HIS A 164 6.07 -5.24 0.67
C HIS A 164 7.14 -4.44 1.42
N GLY A 165 8.38 -4.89 1.32
CA GLY A 165 9.54 -4.22 1.90
C GLY A 165 10.54 -3.80 0.82
N GLY A 166 11.32 -2.76 1.10
CA GLY A 166 12.47 -2.37 0.29
C GLY A 166 12.15 -1.49 -0.93
N GLY A 167 13.16 -1.39 -1.80
CA GLY A 167 13.21 -0.50 -2.97
C GLY A 167 14.46 0.37 -2.97
N ASP A 168 14.86 0.85 -4.15
CA ASP A 168 15.99 1.78 -4.28
C ASP A 168 15.70 3.08 -3.52
N GLY A 169 16.56 3.42 -2.55
CA GLY A 169 16.36 4.58 -1.67
C GLY A 169 15.27 4.41 -0.60
N ALA A 170 14.71 3.20 -0.48
CA ALA A 170 13.72 2.81 0.51
C ALA A 170 14.09 1.45 1.13
N GLU A 171 15.39 1.21 1.33
CA GLU A 171 15.92 -0.10 1.70
C GLU A 171 15.32 -0.65 3.00
N TRP A 172 14.89 0.24 3.88
CA TRP A 172 14.27 -0.03 5.17
C TRP A 172 12.77 0.25 5.20
N ARG A 173 12.11 0.54 4.07
CA ARG A 173 10.67 0.80 4.12
C ARG A 173 9.90 -0.51 4.08
N ALA A 174 8.92 -0.67 4.96
CA ALA A 174 8.00 -1.80 4.97
C ALA A 174 6.55 -1.30 5.00
N HIS A 175 5.74 -1.79 4.07
CA HIS A 175 4.32 -1.44 3.94
C HIS A 175 3.45 -2.65 4.23
N HIS A 176 2.50 -2.50 5.13
CA HIS A 176 1.54 -3.52 5.51
C HIS A 176 0.14 -3.04 5.15
N LYS A 177 -0.66 -3.89 4.50
CA LYS A 177 -2.05 -3.62 4.15
C LYS A 177 -2.97 -4.54 4.94
N PHE A 178 -4.01 -3.99 5.54
CA PHE A 178 -4.99 -4.72 6.34
C PHE A 178 -6.41 -4.49 5.83
N LEU A 179 -7.15 -5.59 5.69
CA LEU A 179 -8.57 -5.58 5.35
C LEU A 179 -9.41 -5.95 6.58
N PRO A 180 -10.65 -5.45 6.70
CA PRO A 180 -11.33 -4.53 5.78
C PRO A 180 -10.90 -3.06 5.99
N ARG A 181 -11.49 -2.13 5.22
CA ARG A 181 -11.53 -0.70 5.58
C ARG A 181 -12.23 -0.53 6.93
N PRO A 182 -11.82 0.42 7.79
CA PRO A 182 -12.54 0.71 9.03
C PRO A 182 -14.02 1.03 8.79
N PRO A 183 -14.95 0.49 9.60
CA PRO A 183 -16.37 0.81 9.49
C PRO A 183 -16.61 2.31 9.66
N ALA A 184 -17.60 2.87 8.96
CA ALA A 184 -17.91 4.30 9.04
C ALA A 184 -18.29 4.77 10.46
N ALA A 185 -18.76 3.86 11.32
CA ALA A 185 -19.10 4.15 12.70
C ALA A 185 -17.91 4.10 13.67
N ALA A 186 -16.76 3.56 13.24
CA ALA A 186 -15.55 3.51 14.06
C ALA A 186 -14.96 4.91 14.23
N ARG A 187 -14.54 5.24 15.45
CA ARG A 187 -14.02 6.55 15.82
C ARG A 187 -12.53 6.55 16.06
N LEU A 188 -11.99 5.40 16.45
CA LEU A 188 -10.59 5.21 16.80
C LEU A 188 -10.01 4.04 16.05
N LEU A 189 -8.78 4.18 15.57
CA LEU A 189 -7.98 3.10 15.01
C LEU A 189 -6.71 2.95 15.85
N THR A 190 -6.39 1.75 16.30
CA THR A 190 -5.19 1.47 17.09
C THR A 190 -4.29 0.52 16.33
N ILE A 191 -3.02 0.92 16.18
CA ILE A 191 -1.95 0.10 15.62
C ILE A 191 -1.11 -0.42 16.79
N HIS A 192 -1.05 -1.74 16.92
CA HIS A 192 -0.26 -2.42 17.95
C HIS A 192 1.05 -2.90 17.34
N LEU A 193 2.14 -2.51 17.97
CA LEU A 193 3.52 -2.79 17.60
C LEU A 193 4.25 -3.36 18.82
N PRO A 194 5.41 -4.03 18.65
CA PRO A 194 6.18 -4.57 19.77
C PRO A 194 6.49 -3.57 20.89
N ALA A 195 6.81 -2.33 20.53
CA ALA A 195 7.15 -1.28 21.49
C ALA A 195 5.93 -0.57 22.12
N GLY A 196 4.71 -0.85 21.62
CA GLY A 196 3.49 -0.26 22.16
C GLY A 196 2.38 -0.07 21.14
N ALA A 197 1.25 0.47 21.61
CA ALA A 197 0.09 0.78 20.78
C ALA A 197 -0.01 2.29 20.51
N THR A 198 -0.34 2.65 19.27
CA THR A 198 -0.63 4.05 18.87
C THR A 198 -2.06 4.15 18.38
N THR A 199 -2.84 5.06 18.95
CA THR A 199 -4.25 5.28 18.61
C THR A 199 -4.44 6.57 17.82
N PHE A 200 -5.24 6.49 16.78
CA PHE A 200 -5.54 7.57 15.85
C PHE A 200 -7.04 7.86 15.82
N PRO A 201 -7.46 9.14 15.80
CA PRO A 201 -8.84 9.49 15.50
C PRO A 201 -9.14 9.19 14.03
N LEU A 202 -10.29 8.57 13.76
CA LEU A 202 -10.78 8.33 12.41
C LEU A 202 -11.56 9.54 11.89
N PRO A 203 -11.35 9.95 10.62
CA PRO A 203 -12.13 11.01 10.00
C PRO A 203 -13.59 10.56 9.84
N GLY A 204 -14.54 11.39 10.30
CA GLY A 204 -15.98 11.12 10.14
C GLY A 204 -16.70 10.60 11.39
N ALA A 205 -16.01 10.48 12.53
CA ALA A 205 -16.69 10.41 13.82
C ALA A 205 -17.41 11.75 14.09
N PRO A 206 -18.74 11.76 14.31
CA PRO A 206 -19.46 12.98 14.69
C PRO A 206 -19.03 13.51 16.06
#